data_AF-A0A212D2M8-F1
#
_entry.id   AF-A0A212D2M8-F1
#
_cell.length_a   1.000
_cell.length_b   1.000
_cell.length_c   1.000
_cell.angle_alpha   90.00
_cell.angle_beta   90.00
_cell.angle_gamma   90.00
#
_symmetry.space_group_name_H-M   'P 1'
#
loop_
_entity.id
_entity.type
_entity.pdbx_description
1 polymer ?
#
loop_
_entity_poly.entity_id
_entity_poly.type
_entity_poly.pdbx_seq_one_letter_code
_entity_poly.pdbx_strand_id
1 'polypeptide(L)'
;MTQMLEEDSNQGPLIGDFSKVCALPTVSGKHQDLKYVNPETVSRFLEMVTGYISCHLGLIEKFYIIDCRYPYEYLGGHIQEILNKIILQGALNLHSQEELYNFFLKKPIVPLDIQKRIIIVFHCEFSSERGPRMCRSLREEDRTLNQYPALYYPELYILKGGYRDFFPEYMELCEPQSYCPMHHQDHKAELLRCRNQNKAWEGERQLQEQIALLVKDVSP
;
A
#
# COMPACT_ATOMS: atom_id res chain seq x y z
N MET A 1 -43.39 -14.74 22.33
CA MET A 1 -42.64 -15.36 21.21
C MET A 1 -42.05 -14.18 20.44
N THR A 2 -40.93 -13.67 20.94
CA THR A 2 -40.35 -12.40 20.48
C THR A 2 -39.54 -12.69 19.22
N GLN A 3 -40.00 -12.16 18.09
CA GLN A 3 -39.30 -12.21 16.82
C GLN A 3 -37.95 -11.52 16.98
N MET A 4 -36.87 -12.30 16.88
CA MET A 4 -35.54 -11.78 16.63
C MET A 4 -35.53 -11.27 15.19
N LEU A 5 -35.53 -9.94 15.04
CA LEU A 5 -35.15 -9.31 13.79
C LEU A 5 -33.65 -9.57 13.63
N GLU A 6 -33.30 -10.49 12.75
CA GLU A 6 -31.95 -10.57 12.20
C GLU A 6 -31.68 -9.25 11.47
N GLU A 7 -30.87 -8.39 12.09
CA GLU A 7 -30.35 -7.19 11.44
C GLU A 7 -29.46 -7.63 10.29
N ASP A 8 -29.81 -7.17 9.09
CA ASP A 8 -29.17 -7.44 7.81
C ASP A 8 -27.69 -7.02 7.87
N SER A 9 -26.81 -7.98 8.15
CA SER A 9 -25.38 -7.79 8.45
C SER A 9 -24.54 -7.56 7.18
N ASN A 10 -24.96 -6.65 6.31
CA ASN A 10 -24.31 -6.38 5.03
C ASN A 10 -23.50 -5.07 5.03
N GLN A 11 -22.82 -4.78 6.14
CA GLN A 11 -21.84 -3.68 6.18
C GLN A 11 -20.44 -4.26 6.01
N GLY A 12 -19.85 -4.07 4.83
CA GLY A 12 -18.48 -4.49 4.52
C GLY A 12 -17.44 -3.90 5.49
N PRO A 13 -16.18 -4.38 5.45
CA PRO A 13 -15.18 -4.02 6.46
C PRO A 13 -14.93 -2.50 6.52
N LEU A 14 -14.87 -1.95 7.74
CA LEU A 14 -14.63 -0.52 8.00
C LEU A 14 -13.17 -0.14 7.78
N ILE A 15 -12.89 1.06 7.27
CA ILE A 15 -11.54 1.63 7.12
C ILE A 15 -10.89 1.97 8.47
N GLY A 16 -9.59 2.31 8.46
CA GLY A 16 -8.76 2.37 9.67
C GLY A 16 -9.15 3.42 10.71
N ASP A 17 -9.90 4.46 10.34
CA ASP A 17 -10.45 5.46 11.26
C ASP A 17 -11.93 5.20 11.64
N PHE A 18 -12.48 4.08 11.17
CA PHE A 18 -13.86 3.64 11.37
C PHE A 18 -14.95 4.56 10.78
N SER A 19 -14.56 5.52 9.93
CA SER A 19 -15.50 6.52 9.40
C SER A 19 -16.38 6.02 8.25
N LYS A 20 -15.89 5.08 7.43
CA LYS A 20 -16.55 4.59 6.21
C LYS A 20 -16.28 3.09 5.99
N VAL A 21 -17.13 2.43 5.21
CA VAL A 21 -16.84 1.08 4.65
C VAL A 21 -15.77 1.17 3.56
N CYS A 22 -14.99 0.12 3.35
CA CYS A 22 -14.04 0.00 2.23
C CYS A 22 -14.69 0.37 0.90
N ALA A 23 -14.01 1.19 0.09
CA ALA A 23 -14.46 1.52 -1.26
C ALA A 23 -14.20 0.38 -2.25
N LEU A 24 -13.17 -0.43 -2.02
CA LEU A 24 -12.83 -1.55 -2.90
C LEU A 24 -13.36 -2.88 -2.34
N PRO A 25 -13.83 -3.80 -3.20
CA PRO A 25 -14.13 -5.18 -2.80
C PRO A 25 -12.90 -5.88 -2.23
N THR A 26 -13.01 -6.36 -1.00
CA THR A 26 -11.92 -7.06 -0.31
C THR A 26 -12.09 -8.57 -0.37
N VAL A 27 -10.97 -9.29 -0.36
CA VAL A 27 -10.90 -10.75 -0.27
C VAL A 27 -10.07 -11.18 0.95
N SER A 28 -10.21 -12.44 1.34
CA SER A 28 -9.31 -13.04 2.33
C SER A 28 -7.90 -13.22 1.77
N GLY A 29 -6.90 -12.93 2.59
CA GLY A 29 -5.48 -13.16 2.31
C GLY A 29 -4.75 -13.82 3.48
N LYS A 30 -3.41 -13.81 3.42
CA LYS A 30 -2.54 -14.47 4.41
C LYS A 30 -2.67 -13.84 5.80
N HIS A 31 -2.72 -12.51 5.85
CA HIS A 31 -2.75 -11.73 7.09
C HIS A 31 -4.18 -11.25 7.35
N GLN A 32 -4.83 -11.76 8.41
CA GLN A 32 -6.25 -11.47 8.71
C GLN A 32 -6.49 -10.03 9.16
N ASP A 33 -5.45 -9.36 9.69
CA ASP A 33 -5.48 -7.95 10.08
C ASP A 33 -5.46 -6.99 8.87
N LEU A 34 -5.06 -7.49 7.70
CA LEU A 34 -4.90 -6.69 6.48
C LEU A 34 -5.99 -6.98 5.47
N LYS A 35 -6.32 -5.97 4.69
CA LYS A 35 -7.35 -6.06 3.64
C LYS A 35 -6.71 -6.34 2.31
N TYR A 36 -7.12 -7.41 1.65
CA TYR A 36 -6.59 -7.78 0.35
C TYR A 36 -7.58 -7.41 -0.76
N VAL A 37 -7.04 -7.04 -1.92
CA VAL A 37 -7.79 -6.84 -3.17
C VAL A 37 -7.25 -7.80 -4.23
N ASN A 38 -8.10 -8.24 -5.15
CA ASN A 38 -7.68 -9.10 -6.26
C ASN A 38 -7.00 -8.29 -7.38
N PRO A 39 -6.16 -8.95 -8.21
CA PRO A 39 -5.68 -8.38 -9.46
C PRO A 39 -6.77 -7.75 -10.32
N GLU A 40 -7.92 -8.43 -10.47
CA GLU A 40 -9.09 -7.91 -11.20
C GLU A 40 -9.57 -6.55 -10.66
N THR A 41 -9.60 -6.36 -9.34
CA THR A 41 -10.05 -5.08 -8.76
C THR A 41 -9.10 -3.94 -9.14
N VAL A 42 -7.80 -4.21 -9.15
CA VAL A 42 -6.78 -3.22 -9.51
C VAL A 42 -6.79 -2.97 -11.02
N SER A 43 -6.86 -4.01 -11.85
CA SER A 43 -6.89 -3.85 -13.31
C SER A 43 -8.12 -3.09 -13.78
N ARG A 44 -9.31 -3.43 -13.29
CA ARG A 44 -10.55 -2.70 -13.60
C ARG A 44 -10.46 -1.23 -13.22
N PHE A 45 -9.81 -0.92 -12.09
CA PHE A 45 -9.62 0.45 -11.67
C PHE A 45 -8.64 1.19 -12.61
N LEU A 46 -7.53 0.55 -13.01
CA LEU A 46 -6.58 1.09 -13.99
C LEU A 46 -7.26 1.35 -15.34
N GLU A 47 -7.97 0.36 -15.89
CA GLU A 47 -8.71 0.45 -17.15
C GLU A 47 -9.78 1.54 -17.14
N MET A 48 -10.51 1.67 -16.02
CA MET A 48 -11.53 2.71 -15.86
C MET A 48 -10.93 4.11 -15.92
N VAL A 49 -9.74 4.31 -15.35
CA VAL A 49 -9.05 5.61 -15.37
C VAL A 49 -8.47 5.90 -16.75
N THR A 50 -8.00 4.90 -17.50
CA THR A 50 -7.57 5.08 -18.89
C THR A 50 -8.73 5.29 -19.87
N GLY A 51 -9.88 4.66 -19.61
CA GLY A 51 -11.04 4.62 -20.51
C GLY A 51 -12.04 5.77 -20.37
N TYR A 52 -11.79 6.78 -19.52
CA TYR A 52 -12.72 7.89 -19.24
C TYR A 52 -14.12 7.46 -18.71
N ILE A 53 -14.27 6.26 -18.15
CA ILE A 53 -15.55 5.80 -17.60
C ILE A 53 -15.71 6.39 -16.19
N SER A 54 -16.39 7.54 -16.12
CA SER A 54 -16.44 8.42 -14.93
C SER A 54 -17.36 7.96 -13.79
N CYS A 55 -18.07 6.84 -13.91
CA CYS A 55 -19.20 6.55 -13.02
C CYS A 55 -18.83 6.10 -11.59
N HIS A 56 -17.63 5.54 -11.36
CA HIS A 56 -17.14 5.20 -10.00
C HIS A 56 -15.97 6.06 -9.50
N LEU A 57 -15.45 6.96 -10.33
CA LEU A 57 -14.35 7.88 -10.01
C LEU A 57 -14.76 9.09 -9.15
N GLY A 58 -16.06 9.30 -8.91
CA GLY A 58 -16.54 10.40 -8.08
C GLY A 58 -16.04 10.35 -6.63
N LEU A 59 -15.76 9.15 -6.11
CA LEU A 59 -15.45 8.92 -4.69
C LEU A 59 -13.95 8.80 -4.39
N ILE A 60 -13.11 8.49 -5.38
CA ILE A 60 -11.66 8.32 -5.19
C ILE A 60 -10.96 9.50 -5.83
N GLU A 61 -10.30 10.32 -5.01
CA GLU A 61 -9.51 11.46 -5.51
C GLU A 61 -8.12 11.01 -5.93
N LYS A 62 -7.48 10.16 -5.11
CA LYS A 62 -6.13 9.66 -5.37
C LYS A 62 -6.06 8.17 -5.08
N PHE A 63 -5.36 7.46 -5.95
CA PHE A 63 -5.09 6.04 -5.77
C PHE A 63 -3.63 5.77 -6.07
N TYR A 64 -2.96 5.15 -5.11
CA TYR A 64 -1.54 4.84 -5.14
C TYR A 64 -1.35 3.34 -5.20
N ILE A 65 -0.51 2.88 -6.12
CA ILE A 65 0.00 1.51 -6.11
C ILE A 65 1.45 1.61 -5.61
N ILE A 66 1.80 0.89 -4.55
CA ILE A 66 3.13 0.94 -3.97
C ILE A 66 3.80 -0.41 -4.20
N ASP A 67 4.82 -0.40 -5.06
CA ASP A 67 5.67 -1.56 -5.29
C ASP A 67 6.80 -1.58 -4.26
N CYS A 68 6.69 -2.48 -3.29
CA CYS A 68 7.68 -2.67 -2.23
C CYS A 68 8.81 -3.64 -2.61
N ARG A 69 8.95 -3.99 -3.89
CA ARG A 69 10.08 -4.78 -4.39
C ARG A 69 11.35 -3.92 -4.48
N TYR A 70 12.50 -4.57 -4.64
CA TYR A 70 13.74 -3.87 -4.87
C TYR A 70 13.75 -3.20 -6.25
N PRO A 71 14.57 -2.13 -6.42
CA PRO A 71 14.58 -1.36 -7.67
C PRO A 71 14.81 -2.20 -8.93
N TYR A 72 15.67 -3.23 -8.89
CA TYR A 72 15.91 -4.08 -10.06
C TYR A 72 14.70 -4.94 -10.45
N GLU A 73 13.88 -5.38 -9.47
CA GLU A 73 12.65 -6.12 -9.74
C GLU A 73 11.60 -5.20 -10.39
N TYR A 74 11.49 -3.96 -9.89
CA TYR A 74 10.59 -2.93 -10.43
C TYR A 74 10.98 -2.52 -11.85
N LEU A 75 12.26 -2.22 -12.08
CA LEU A 75 12.78 -1.85 -13.40
C LEU A 75 12.65 -3.00 -14.42
N GLY A 76 12.71 -4.24 -13.95
CA GLY A 76 12.46 -5.44 -14.76
C GLY A 76 10.97 -5.73 -15.03
N GLY A 77 10.08 -4.82 -14.67
CA GLY A 77 8.64 -4.86 -14.95
C GLY A 77 7.81 -4.57 -13.71
N HIS A 78 6.93 -3.57 -13.81
CA HIS A 78 6.02 -3.13 -12.76
C HIS A 78 4.64 -2.78 -13.34
N ILE A 79 3.65 -2.57 -12.47
CA ILE A 79 2.31 -2.13 -12.89
C ILE A 79 2.41 -0.70 -13.43
N GLN A 80 1.87 -0.45 -14.61
CA GLN A 80 2.04 0.81 -15.33
C GLN A 80 1.62 2.04 -14.54
N GLU A 81 2.37 3.12 -14.74
CA GLU A 81 1.94 4.44 -14.32
C GLU A 81 0.91 5.02 -15.29
N ILE A 82 -0.29 5.32 -14.78
CA ILE A 82 -1.29 6.03 -15.59
C ILE A 82 -1.02 7.53 -15.51
N LEU A 83 -0.59 8.10 -16.64
CA LEU A 83 -0.24 9.51 -16.83
C LEU A 83 -1.43 10.51 -16.76
N ASN A 84 -2.60 10.10 -16.26
CA ASN A 84 -3.66 11.04 -15.89
C ASN A 84 -3.35 11.61 -14.50
N LYS A 85 -2.49 12.63 -14.50
CA LYS A 85 -1.95 13.42 -13.37
C LYS A 85 -2.96 13.89 -12.31
N ILE A 86 -4.25 13.80 -12.60
CA ILE A 86 -5.35 14.26 -11.74
C ILE A 86 -5.73 13.20 -10.69
N ILE A 87 -5.59 11.91 -10.98
CA ILE A 87 -6.16 10.83 -10.14
C ILE A 87 -5.13 9.76 -9.76
N LEU A 88 -4.17 9.46 -10.63
CA LEU A 88 -3.19 8.39 -10.42
C LEU A 88 -1.77 8.92 -10.40
N GLN A 89 -1.07 8.59 -9.32
CA GLN A 89 0.37 8.38 -9.38
C GLN A 89 0.53 6.86 -9.42
N GLY A 90 1.22 6.35 -10.44
CA GLY A 90 1.30 4.94 -10.77
C GLY A 90 1.88 4.02 -9.70
N ALA A 91 2.41 2.86 -10.12
CA ALA A 91 3.20 2.04 -9.20
C ALA A 91 4.45 2.82 -8.78
N LEU A 92 4.47 3.33 -7.55
CA LEU A 92 5.65 3.97 -6.99
C LEU A 92 6.52 2.91 -6.34
N ASN A 93 7.80 2.84 -6.75
CA ASN A 93 8.75 1.97 -6.08
C ASN A 93 9.21 2.60 -4.76
N LEU A 94 8.60 2.18 -3.65
CA LEU A 94 9.01 2.54 -2.29
C LEU A 94 9.40 1.27 -1.55
N HIS A 95 10.70 1.02 -1.49
CA HIS A 95 11.27 -0.25 -1.03
C HIS A 95 11.84 -0.18 0.40
N SER A 96 11.95 1.02 0.97
CA SER A 96 12.36 1.28 2.34
C SER A 96 11.29 2.04 3.14
N GLN A 97 11.26 1.84 4.46
CA GLN A 97 10.34 2.57 5.34
C GLN A 97 10.62 4.08 5.34
N GLU A 98 11.89 4.48 5.17
CA GLU A 98 12.29 5.88 5.08
C GLU A 98 11.67 6.57 3.85
N GLU A 99 11.76 5.94 2.68
CA GLU A 99 11.14 6.44 1.45
C GLU A 99 9.62 6.59 1.63
N LEU A 100 8.99 5.59 2.24
CA LEU A 100 7.56 5.58 2.52
C LEU A 100 7.15 6.74 3.45
N TYR A 101 7.88 6.92 4.55
CA TYR A 101 7.65 8.02 5.49
C TYR A 101 7.86 9.39 4.83
N ASN A 102 8.96 9.55 4.10
CA ASN A 102 9.27 10.80 3.40
C ASN A 102 8.22 11.16 2.36
N PHE A 103 7.66 10.17 1.66
CA PHE A 103 6.65 10.38 0.64
C PHE A 103 5.27 10.69 1.24
N PHE A 104 4.81 9.89 2.21
CA PHE A 104 3.44 9.98 2.72
C PHE A 104 3.28 10.82 3.99
N LEU A 105 4.25 10.85 4.90
CA LEU A 105 4.05 11.40 6.25
C LEU A 105 4.83 12.68 6.53
N LYS A 106 5.95 12.92 5.83
CA LYS A 106 6.71 14.19 5.96
C LYS A 106 5.87 15.41 5.54
N LYS A 107 5.03 15.25 4.54
CA LYS A 107 3.99 16.22 4.14
C LYS A 107 2.74 15.45 3.72
N PRO A 108 1.81 15.19 4.65
CA PRO A 108 0.64 14.38 4.36
C PRO A 108 -0.17 14.90 3.19
N ILE A 109 -0.62 13.97 2.36
CA ILE A 109 -1.47 14.25 1.22
C ILE A 109 -2.90 14.25 1.74
N VAL A 110 -3.55 15.41 1.69
CA VAL A 110 -4.95 15.57 2.06
C VAL A 110 -5.82 15.64 0.80
N PRO A 111 -7.03 15.07 0.82
CA PRO A 111 -7.96 15.22 -0.29
C PRO A 111 -8.43 16.68 -0.37
N LEU A 112 -8.60 17.19 -1.59
CA LEU A 112 -9.18 18.50 -1.85
C LEU A 112 -10.68 18.52 -1.51
N ASP A 113 -11.37 17.41 -1.74
CA ASP A 113 -12.76 17.19 -1.38
C ASP A 113 -12.88 16.16 -0.25
N ILE A 114 -13.41 16.58 0.90
CA ILE A 114 -13.57 15.75 2.11
C ILE A 114 -14.47 14.52 1.86
N GLN A 115 -15.34 14.57 0.86
CA GLN A 115 -16.16 13.42 0.48
C GLN A 115 -15.35 12.35 -0.27
N LYS A 116 -14.26 12.74 -0.92
CA LYS A 116 -13.40 11.84 -1.68
C LYS A 116 -12.36 11.17 -0.79
N ARG A 117 -11.73 10.13 -1.37
CA ARG A 117 -10.83 9.23 -0.66
C ARG A 117 -9.46 9.18 -1.31
N ILE A 118 -8.46 8.95 -0.46
CA ILE A 118 -7.11 8.56 -0.87
C ILE A 118 -6.97 7.08 -0.54
N ILE A 119 -6.66 6.27 -1.55
CA ILE A 119 -6.50 4.83 -1.42
C ILE A 119 -5.06 4.46 -1.73
N ILE A 120 -4.49 3.55 -0.94
CA ILE A 120 -3.14 3.04 -1.14
C ILE A 120 -3.18 1.51 -1.20
N VAL A 121 -2.68 0.94 -2.29
CA VAL A 121 -2.55 -0.51 -2.50
C VAL A 121 -1.07 -0.87 -2.48
N PHE A 122 -0.65 -1.64 -1.50
CA PHE A 122 0.72 -2.17 -1.42
C PHE A 122 0.83 -3.52 -2.11
N HIS A 123 1.96 -3.77 -2.74
CA HIS A 123 2.30 -5.09 -3.23
C HIS A 123 3.80 -5.35 -3.15
N CYS A 124 4.17 -6.61 -3.35
CA CYS A 124 5.54 -6.95 -3.71
C CYS A 124 5.52 -8.04 -4.78
N GLU A 125 6.50 -8.95 -4.80
CA GLU A 125 6.50 -10.08 -5.72
C GLU A 125 5.32 -11.03 -5.46
N PHE A 126 5.10 -11.43 -4.20
CA PHE A 126 4.04 -12.36 -3.77
C PHE A 126 3.05 -11.74 -2.77
N SER A 127 3.26 -10.48 -2.39
CA SER A 127 2.51 -9.78 -1.34
C SER A 127 2.37 -10.52 0.00
N SER A 128 3.36 -11.35 0.34
CA SER A 128 3.35 -12.17 1.57
C SER A 128 4.09 -11.52 2.74
N GLU A 129 5.18 -10.80 2.45
CA GLU A 129 6.11 -10.27 3.47
C GLU A 129 6.34 -8.76 3.30
N ARG A 130 7.05 -8.35 2.23
CA ARG A 130 7.48 -6.96 2.01
C ARG A 130 6.30 -5.97 1.95
N GLY A 131 5.30 -6.23 1.12
CA GLY A 131 4.09 -5.39 1.01
C GLY A 131 3.33 -5.25 2.34
N PRO A 132 2.91 -6.36 2.99
CA PRO A 132 2.31 -6.33 4.33
C PRO A 132 3.12 -5.58 5.38
N ARG A 133 4.44 -5.78 5.42
CA ARG A 133 5.34 -5.08 6.35
C ARG A 133 5.33 -3.56 6.15
N MET A 134 5.40 -3.11 4.90
CA MET A 134 5.35 -1.68 4.56
C MET A 134 3.98 -1.07 4.88
N CYS A 135 2.89 -1.79 4.60
CA CYS A 135 1.54 -1.37 4.95
C CYS A 135 1.37 -1.17 6.47
N ARG A 136 1.90 -2.09 7.30
CA ARG A 136 1.85 -1.96 8.77
C ARG A 136 2.70 -0.79 9.25
N SER A 137 3.91 -0.65 8.72
CA SER A 137 4.81 0.46 9.05
C SER A 137 4.15 1.81 8.76
N LEU A 138 3.53 2.00 7.58
CA LEU A 138 2.81 3.25 7.30
C LEU A 138 1.71 3.52 8.34
N ARG A 139 0.93 2.50 8.69
CA ARG A 139 -0.16 2.62 9.66
C ARG A 139 0.33 2.96 11.06
N GLU A 140 1.41 2.34 11.52
CA GLU A 140 2.01 2.58 12.84
C GLU A 140 2.53 4.02 12.95
N GLU A 141 3.23 4.50 11.94
CA GLU A 141 3.73 5.88 11.91
C GLU A 141 2.57 6.89 11.79
N ASP A 142 1.57 6.62 10.93
CA ASP A 142 0.36 7.46 10.80
C ASP A 142 -0.41 7.56 12.13
N ARG A 143 -0.49 6.46 12.90
CA ARG A 143 -1.07 6.46 14.25
C ARG A 143 -0.25 7.26 15.25
N THR A 144 1.08 7.20 15.17
CA THR A 144 1.97 7.93 16.09
C THR A 144 1.86 9.44 15.89
N LEU A 145 1.54 9.89 14.68
CA LEU A 145 1.38 11.29 14.31
C LEU A 145 -0.02 11.86 14.59
N ASN A 146 -1.01 11.02 14.90
CA ASN A 146 -2.41 11.42 15.01
C ASN A 146 -3.06 11.03 16.35
N GLN A 147 -4.05 11.81 16.78
CA GLN A 147 -4.91 11.41 17.89
C GLN A 147 -5.93 10.37 17.42
N TYR A 148 -6.01 9.24 18.12
CA TYR A 148 -6.98 8.20 17.81
C TYR A 148 -8.43 8.73 17.82
N PRO A 149 -9.29 8.37 16.84
CA PRO A 149 -9.08 7.40 15.76
C PRO A 149 -8.60 8.00 14.42
N ALA A 150 -8.20 9.28 14.38
CA ALA A 150 -7.81 9.94 13.13
C ALA A 150 -6.57 9.29 12.48
N LEU A 151 -6.53 9.36 11.14
CA LEU A 151 -5.46 8.88 10.27
C LEU A 151 -5.39 9.78 9.03
N TYR A 152 -4.20 9.97 8.48
CA TYR A 152 -4.05 10.54 7.14
C TYR A 152 -4.47 9.53 6.06
N TYR A 153 -4.14 8.24 6.27
CA TYR A 153 -4.37 7.18 5.29
C TYR A 153 -5.20 6.03 5.92
N PRO A 154 -6.51 6.25 6.13
CA PRO A 154 -7.37 5.25 6.74
C PRO A 154 -7.61 4.02 5.84
N GLU A 155 -7.49 4.19 4.51
CA GLU A 155 -7.88 3.17 3.53
C GLU A 155 -6.65 2.57 2.82
N LEU A 156 -6.15 1.46 3.36
CA LEU A 156 -4.99 0.72 2.88
C LEU A 156 -5.38 -0.70 2.46
N TYR A 157 -4.76 -1.20 1.40
CA TYR A 157 -4.97 -2.55 0.86
C TYR A 157 -3.66 -3.24 0.49
N ILE A 158 -3.71 -4.57 0.37
CA ILE A 158 -2.65 -5.42 -0.20
C ILE A 158 -3.17 -6.05 -1.49
N LEU A 159 -2.42 -5.94 -2.60
CA LEU A 159 -2.72 -6.69 -3.81
C LEU A 159 -2.41 -8.17 -3.57
N LYS A 160 -3.44 -9.02 -3.56
CA LYS A 160 -3.31 -10.47 -3.39
C LYS A 160 -2.48 -11.07 -4.52
N GLY A 161 -1.56 -11.97 -4.18
CA GLY A 161 -0.68 -12.62 -5.16
C GLY A 161 0.50 -11.77 -5.61
N GLY A 162 0.46 -10.45 -5.39
CA GLY A 162 1.51 -9.52 -5.77
C GLY A 162 1.68 -9.41 -7.29
N TYR A 163 2.83 -8.90 -7.70
CA TYR A 163 3.14 -8.72 -9.12
C TYR A 163 3.23 -10.05 -9.87
N ARG A 164 3.62 -11.13 -9.20
CA ARG A 164 3.69 -12.47 -9.80
C ARG A 164 2.34 -12.94 -10.35
N ASP A 165 1.26 -12.73 -9.62
CA ASP A 165 -0.07 -13.17 -10.03
C ASP A 165 -0.74 -12.13 -10.94
N PHE A 166 -0.41 -10.84 -10.77
CA PHE A 166 -0.93 -9.76 -11.60
C PHE A 166 -0.38 -9.79 -13.04
N PHE A 167 0.93 -9.91 -13.20
CA PHE A 167 1.61 -9.83 -14.50
C PHE A 167 1.08 -10.80 -15.58
N PRO A 168 0.91 -12.11 -15.32
CA PRO A 168 0.46 -13.04 -16.36
C PRO A 168 -1.01 -12.82 -16.78
N GLU A 169 -1.83 -12.24 -15.90
CA GLU A 169 -3.24 -11.97 -16.18
C GLU A 169 -3.46 -10.62 -16.89
N TYR A 170 -2.67 -9.59 -16.56
CA TYR A 170 -2.84 -8.21 -17.02
C TYR A 170 -1.53 -7.62 -17.55
N MET A 171 -0.84 -8.36 -18.42
CA MET A 171 0.49 -7.99 -18.96
C MET A 171 0.48 -6.62 -19.65
N GLU A 172 -0.61 -6.28 -20.33
CA GLU A 172 -0.83 -5.02 -21.01
C GLU A 172 -0.86 -3.81 -20.07
N LEU A 173 -1.11 -4.03 -18.77
CA LEU A 173 -1.07 -3.02 -17.72
C LEU A 173 0.29 -2.96 -17.00
N CYS A 174 1.34 -3.55 -17.56
CA CYS A 174 2.69 -3.59 -17.00
C CYS A 174 3.74 -2.95 -17.91
N GLU A 175 4.77 -2.32 -17.33
CA GLU A 175 5.87 -1.66 -18.04
C GLU A 175 7.20 -1.89 -17.31
N PRO A 176 8.26 -2.33 -18.00
CA PRO A 176 8.18 -3.12 -19.23
C PRO A 176 7.27 -4.34 -19.03
N GLN A 177 6.76 -4.92 -20.13
CA GLN A 177 5.96 -6.16 -20.13
C GLN A 177 6.83 -7.39 -19.85
N SER A 178 7.48 -7.38 -18.69
CA SER A 178 8.34 -8.44 -18.21
C SER A 178 8.16 -8.64 -16.70
N TYR A 179 8.77 -9.71 -16.19
CA TYR A 179 8.78 -10.02 -14.78
C TYR A 179 10.20 -10.40 -14.36
N CYS A 180 10.79 -9.57 -13.48
CA CYS A 180 12.06 -9.84 -12.84
C CYS A 180 11.83 -10.33 -11.39
N PRO A 181 12.12 -11.60 -11.08
CA PRO A 181 11.98 -12.15 -9.74
C PRO A 181 13.09 -11.66 -8.81
N MET A 182 12.84 -11.70 -7.50
CA MET A 182 13.81 -11.27 -6.49
C MET A 182 15.14 -12.02 -6.58
N HIS A 183 15.11 -13.32 -6.88
CA HIS A 183 16.30 -14.17 -6.95
C HIS A 183 16.78 -14.39 -8.40
N HIS A 184 16.71 -13.36 -9.24
CA HIS A 184 17.24 -13.39 -10.60
C HIS A 184 18.77 -13.60 -10.59
N GLN A 185 19.28 -14.41 -11.52
CA GLN A 185 20.70 -14.82 -11.53
C GLN A 185 21.64 -13.62 -11.72
N ASP A 186 21.22 -12.66 -12.52
CA ASP A 186 22.03 -11.48 -12.87
C ASP A 186 22.02 -10.39 -11.78
N HIS A 187 21.10 -10.46 -10.82
CA HIS A 187 20.91 -9.40 -9.82
C HIS A 187 21.33 -9.78 -8.39
N LYS A 188 22.22 -10.78 -8.25
CA LYS A 188 22.69 -11.24 -6.93
C LYS A 188 23.41 -10.14 -6.15
N ALA A 189 24.17 -9.29 -6.83
CA ALA A 189 24.94 -8.22 -6.19
C ALA A 189 24.00 -7.11 -5.67
N GLU A 190 23.00 -6.73 -6.45
CA GLU A 190 21.97 -5.75 -6.11
C GLU A 190 21.12 -6.24 -4.94
N LEU A 191 20.70 -7.51 -4.97
CA LEU A 191 19.99 -8.14 -3.86
C LEU A 191 20.78 -8.06 -2.54
N LEU A 192 22.08 -8.37 -2.57
CA LEU A 192 22.95 -8.28 -1.39
C LEU A 192 23.07 -6.83 -0.90
N ARG A 193 23.23 -5.88 -1.83
CA ARG A 193 23.31 -4.45 -1.50
C ARG A 193 22.06 -3.95 -0.80
N CYS A 194 20.88 -4.22 -1.37
CA CYS A 194 19.61 -3.78 -0.79
C CYS A 194 19.35 -4.43 0.58
N ARG A 195 19.70 -5.71 0.76
CA ARG A 195 19.61 -6.38 2.08
C ARG A 195 20.52 -5.72 3.12
N ASN A 196 21.75 -5.38 2.76
CA ASN A 196 22.69 -4.75 3.67
C ASN A 196 22.24 -3.34 4.06
N GLN A 197 21.73 -2.56 3.11
CA GLN A 197 21.16 -1.24 3.36
C GLN A 197 19.97 -1.31 4.32
N ASN A 198 19.04 -2.24 4.09
CA ASN A 198 17.89 -2.42 4.98
C ASN A 198 18.30 -2.82 6.40
N LYS A 199 19.31 -3.69 6.55
CA LYS A 199 19.83 -4.09 7.86
C LYS A 199 20.51 -2.93 8.59
N ALA A 200 21.32 -2.14 7.87
CA ALA A 200 21.96 -0.96 8.45
C ALA A 200 20.91 0.02 8.97
N TRP A 201 19.89 0.29 8.15
CA TRP A 201 18.77 1.15 8.52
C TRP A 201 17.97 0.62 9.72
N GLU A 202 17.61 -0.67 9.73
CA GLU A 202 16.91 -1.29 10.86
C GLU A 202 17.73 -1.16 12.17
N GLY A 203 19.06 -1.31 12.09
CA GLY A 203 19.95 -1.09 13.23
C GLY A 203 20.01 0.37 13.70
N GLU A 204 20.09 1.33 12.79
CA GLU A 204 20.06 2.76 13.12
C GLU A 204 18.73 3.19 13.76
N ARG A 205 17.60 2.70 13.22
CA ARG A 205 16.26 2.96 13.78
C ARG A 205 16.15 2.43 15.21
N GLN A 206 16.56 1.19 15.46
CA GLN A 206 16.53 0.60 16.81
C GLN A 206 17.38 1.40 17.80
N LEU A 207 18.54 1.87 17.37
CA LEU A 207 19.39 2.71 18.20
C LEU A 207 18.71 4.05 18.52
N GLN A 208 18.06 4.70 17.55
CA GLN A 208 17.33 5.94 17.76
C GLN A 208 16.15 5.76 18.73
N GLU A 209 15.40 4.67 18.61
CA GLU A 209 14.31 4.33 19.53
C GLU A 209 14.84 4.13 20.96
N GLN A 210 15.95 3.41 21.13
CA GLN A 210 16.60 3.23 22.44
C GLN A 210 17.06 4.56 23.05
N ILE A 211 17.69 5.43 22.24
CA ILE A 211 18.11 6.76 22.69
C ILE A 211 16.88 7.59 23.11
N ALA A 212 15.80 7.57 22.32
CA ALA A 212 14.59 8.32 22.61
C ALA A 212 13.91 7.87 23.92
N LEU A 213 13.93 6.56 24.22
CA LEU A 213 13.45 6.02 25.50
C LEU A 213 14.31 6.52 26.67
N LEU A 214 15.64 6.44 26.55
CA LEU A 214 16.56 6.92 27.59
C LEU A 214 16.41 8.42 27.86
N VAL A 215 16.19 9.24 26.84
CA VAL A 215 15.99 10.69 27.00
C VAL A 215 14.66 11.02 27.67
N LYS A 216 13.60 10.23 27.42
CA LYS A 216 12.31 10.38 28.09
C LYS A 216 12.39 10.05 29.59
N ASP A 217 13.19 9.07 29.96
CA ASP A 217 13.38 8.66 31.37
C ASP A 217 14.25 9.64 32.18
N VAL A 218 15.01 10.52 31.52
CA VAL A 218 15.91 11.51 32.15
C VAL A 218 15.27 12.90 32.27
N SER A 219 14.07 13.10 31.73
CA SER A 219 13.33 14.36 31.83
C SER A 219 12.42 14.34 33.07
N PRO A 220 12.70 15.16 34.11
CA PRO A 220 11.92 15.18 35.36
C PRO A 220 10.51 15.77 35.21
#